data_AF-A0AAV7LLZ1-F1
#
_entry.id   AF-A0AAV7LLZ1-F1
#
_cell.length_a   1.000
_cell.length_b   1.000
_cell.length_c   1.000
_cell.angle_alpha   90.00
_cell.angle_beta   90.00
_cell.angle_gamma   90.00
#
_symmetry.space_group_name_H-M   'P 1'
#
loop_
_entity.id
_entity.type
_entity.pdbx_description
1 polymer ?
#
loop_
_entity_poly.entity_id
_entity_poly.type
_entity_poly.pdbx_seq_one_letter_code
_entity_poly.pdbx_strand_id
1 'polypeptide(L)'
;MFEVTDRDPDTASSNDMSAIMAEHKAGFPTMDVRFDTLAGCIYKMGERLDCLGVRINGAKEMISGLEDGSITMQKRIDQMYCSLKQAAIKCEDLEAQCRRYNIHIAGIVETTNMGLPDAFVEKLLLNLFDHSNFSSTFAVECAPSFPRVS
;
A
#
# COMPACT_ATOMS: atom_id res chain seq x y z
N MET A 1 47.14 -93.11 8.30
CA MET A 1 45.74 -93.47 8.56
C MET A 1 44.95 -92.17 8.45
N PHE A 2 44.27 -91.95 7.32
CA PHE A 2 43.59 -90.69 6.99
C PHE A 2 42.09 -90.99 7.10
N GLU A 3 41.41 -90.41 8.10
CA GLU A 3 39.95 -90.47 8.20
C GLU A 3 39.36 -89.47 7.21
N VAL A 4 38.79 -90.01 6.12
CA VAL A 4 37.89 -89.27 5.25
C VAL A 4 36.52 -89.31 5.91
N THR A 5 36.15 -88.23 6.61
CA THR A 5 34.76 -88.01 6.99
C THR A 5 34.00 -87.58 5.74
N ASP A 6 33.33 -88.53 5.09
CA ASP A 6 32.30 -88.24 4.09
C ASP A 6 31.16 -87.48 4.79
N ARG A 7 31.06 -86.17 4.52
CA ARG A 7 29.86 -85.41 4.85
C ARG A 7 28.83 -85.72 3.77
N ASP A 8 27.74 -86.37 4.16
CA ASP A 8 26.59 -86.57 3.28
C ASP A 8 26.07 -85.22 2.76
N PRO A 9 26.06 -84.98 1.44
CA PRO A 9 25.71 -83.69 0.85
C PRO A 9 24.25 -83.30 1.12
N ASP A 10 23.36 -84.27 1.30
CA ASP A 10 21.93 -84.05 1.55
C ASP A 10 21.65 -83.44 2.94
N THR A 11 22.49 -83.76 3.94
CA THR A 11 22.35 -83.20 5.30
C THR A 11 22.82 -81.75 5.35
N ALA A 12 23.85 -81.40 4.57
CA ALA A 12 24.29 -80.01 4.41
C ALA A 12 23.22 -79.16 3.71
N SER A 13 22.63 -79.67 2.61
CA SER A 13 21.56 -78.97 1.88
C SER A 13 20.29 -78.78 2.70
N SER A 14 19.93 -79.74 3.57
CA SER A 14 18.77 -79.63 4.46
C SER A 14 18.98 -78.58 5.56
N ASN A 15 20.19 -78.53 6.13
CA ASN A 15 20.56 -77.54 7.13
C ASN A 15 20.58 -76.11 6.55
N ASP A 16 21.10 -75.92 5.33
CA ASP A 16 21.08 -74.62 4.65
C ASP A 16 19.66 -74.13 4.36
N MET A 17 18.77 -75.03 3.92
CA MET A 17 17.35 -74.68 3.69
C MET A 17 16.63 -74.31 5.00
N SER A 18 16.96 -74.98 6.10
CA SER A 18 16.42 -74.64 7.42
C SER A 18 16.89 -73.26 7.92
N ALA A 19 18.15 -72.90 7.64
CA ALA A 19 18.73 -71.60 8.00
C ALA A 19 18.08 -70.47 7.20
N ILE A 20 17.89 -70.66 5.88
CA ILE A 20 17.20 -69.70 5.02
C ILE A 20 15.75 -69.48 5.49
N MET A 21 15.04 -70.56 5.85
CA MET A 21 13.66 -70.44 6.34
C MET A 21 13.59 -69.72 7.69
N ALA A 22 14.56 -69.92 8.58
CA ALA A 22 14.67 -69.20 9.84
C ALA A 22 14.96 -67.70 9.63
N GLU A 23 15.86 -67.36 8.71
CA GLU A 23 16.18 -65.97 8.34
C GLU A 23 14.95 -65.27 7.73
N HIS A 24 14.25 -65.92 6.80
CA HIS A 24 13.00 -65.39 6.24
C HIS A 24 11.94 -65.17 7.32
N LYS A 25 11.78 -66.14 8.24
CA LYS A 25 10.83 -66.05 9.35
C LYS A 25 11.16 -64.91 10.32
N ALA A 26 12.44 -64.55 10.47
CA ALA A 26 12.88 -63.38 11.24
C ALA A 26 12.76 -62.06 10.44
N GLY A 27 12.89 -62.13 9.11
CA GLY A 27 12.78 -60.98 8.20
C GLY A 27 11.36 -60.42 8.09
N PHE A 28 10.33 -61.29 8.04
CA PHE A 28 8.93 -60.85 7.90
C PHE A 28 8.45 -59.92 9.04
N PRO A 29 8.62 -60.25 10.34
CA PRO A 29 8.26 -59.34 11.42
C PRO A 29 8.99 -57.99 11.36
N THR A 30 10.26 -58.00 10.94
CA THR A 30 11.05 -56.77 10.75
C THR A 30 10.47 -55.91 9.63
N MET A 31 9.97 -56.54 8.57
CA MET A 31 9.32 -55.87 7.46
C MET A 31 7.96 -55.30 7.86
N ASP A 32 7.16 -56.03 8.64
CA ASP A 32 5.88 -55.56 9.17
C ASP A 32 6.06 -54.29 10.01
N VAL A 33 7.04 -54.26 10.93
CA VAL A 33 7.35 -53.07 11.74
C VAL A 33 7.75 -51.87 10.86
N ARG A 34 8.48 -52.11 9.78
CA ARG A 34 8.86 -51.04 8.83
C ARG A 34 7.65 -50.52 8.06
N PHE A 35 6.73 -51.40 7.64
CA PHE A 35 5.50 -50.99 6.97
C PHE A 35 4.58 -50.22 7.91
N ASP A 36 4.41 -50.65 9.16
CA ASP A 36 3.63 -49.92 10.17
C ASP A 36 4.23 -48.53 10.43
N THR A 37 5.56 -48.45 10.54
CA THR A 37 6.26 -47.16 10.70
C THR A 37 6.02 -46.26 9.49
N LEU A 38 6.12 -46.80 8.28
CA LEU A 38 5.89 -46.06 7.04
C LEU A 38 4.43 -45.58 6.95
N ALA A 39 3.46 -46.44 7.26
CA ALA A 39 2.04 -46.09 7.29
C ALA A 39 1.78 -44.95 8.29
N GLY A 40 2.39 -45.01 9.47
CA GLY A 40 2.31 -43.94 10.47
C GLY A 40 2.93 -42.62 9.99
N CYS A 41 4.06 -42.68 9.27
CA CYS A 41 4.67 -41.50 8.65
C CYS A 41 3.78 -40.88 7.56
N ILE A 42 3.18 -41.71 6.70
CA ILE A 42 2.27 -41.27 5.64
C ILE A 42 1.04 -40.59 6.26
N TYR A 43 0.45 -41.18 7.29
CA TYR A 43 -0.70 -40.61 7.99
C TYR A 43 -0.38 -39.21 8.54
N LYS A 44 0.73 -39.07 9.27
CA LYS A 44 1.18 -37.76 9.80
C LYS A 44 1.46 -36.75 8.69
N MET A 45 1.93 -37.20 7.54
CA MET A 45 2.14 -36.32 6.39
C MET A 45 0.81 -35.84 5.80
N GLY A 46 -0.20 -36.71 5.75
CA GLY A 46 -1.58 -36.35 5.39
C GLY A 46 -2.12 -35.25 6.31
N GLU A 47 -2.05 -35.44 7.63
CA GLU A 47 -2.52 -34.44 8.60
C GLU A 47 -1.81 -33.08 8.43
N ARG A 48 -0.51 -33.08 8.13
CA ARG A 48 0.26 -31.86 7.88
C ARG A 48 -0.17 -31.16 6.58
N LEU A 49 -0.46 -31.93 5.53
CA LEU A 49 -0.95 -31.40 4.26
C LEU A 49 -2.35 -30.79 4.43
N ASP A 50 -3.23 -31.42 5.19
CA ASP A 50 -4.56 -30.87 5.48
C ASP A 50 -4.45 -29.56 6.27
N CYS A 51 -3.60 -29.53 7.30
CA CYS A 51 -3.30 -28.32 8.05
C CYS A 51 -2.76 -27.19 7.15
N LEU A 52 -1.88 -27.52 6.20
CA LEU A 52 -1.36 -26.57 5.22
C LEU A 52 -2.48 -26.08 4.28
N GLY A 53 -3.37 -26.96 3.83
CA GLY A 53 -4.51 -26.60 3.00
C GLY A 53 -5.42 -25.58 3.67
N VAL A 54 -5.75 -25.78 4.95
CA VAL A 54 -6.54 -24.82 5.74
C VAL A 54 -5.84 -23.47 5.83
N ARG A 55 -4.53 -23.45 6.11
CA ARG A 55 -3.75 -22.21 6.21
C ARG A 55 -3.68 -21.46 4.88
N ILE A 56 -3.52 -22.17 3.76
CA ILE A 56 -3.49 -21.57 2.42
C ILE A 56 -4.84 -20.95 2.09
N ASN A 57 -5.95 -21.63 2.40
CA ASN A 57 -7.29 -21.09 2.16
C ASN A 57 -7.54 -19.83 3.00
N GLY A 58 -7.19 -19.84 4.29
CA GLY A 58 -7.28 -18.64 5.13
C GLY A 58 -6.41 -17.49 4.62
N ALA A 59 -5.19 -17.78 4.15
CA ALA A 59 -4.33 -16.77 3.53
C ALA A 59 -4.96 -16.18 2.24
N LYS A 60 -5.58 -17.03 1.41
CA LYS A 60 -6.26 -16.59 0.19
C LYS A 60 -7.44 -15.66 0.48
N GLU A 61 -8.25 -15.99 1.49
CA GLU A 61 -9.37 -15.15 1.92
C GLU A 61 -8.89 -13.79 2.45
N MET A 62 -7.82 -13.77 3.26
CA MET A 62 -7.22 -12.52 3.74
C MET A 62 -6.70 -11.66 2.58
N ILE A 63 -6.01 -12.27 1.62
CA ILE A 63 -5.50 -11.55 0.44
C ILE A 63 -6.66 -10.94 -0.35
N SER A 64 -7.73 -11.70 -0.62
CA SER A 64 -8.91 -11.21 -1.31
C SER A 64 -9.53 -9.99 -0.58
N GLY A 65 -9.64 -10.04 0.75
CA GLY A 65 -10.14 -8.92 1.53
C GLY A 65 -9.25 -7.68 1.47
N LEU A 66 -7.92 -7.88 1.42
CA LEU A 66 -6.96 -6.78 1.25
C LEU A 66 -7.03 -6.16 -0.14
N GLU A 67 -7.22 -6.97 -1.19
CA GLU A 67 -7.39 -6.49 -2.57
C GLU A 67 -8.65 -5.62 -2.70
N ASP A 68 -9.78 -6.09 -2.17
CA ASP A 68 -11.04 -5.34 -2.16
C ASP A 68 -10.92 -4.03 -1.35
N GLY A 69 -10.25 -4.09 -0.20
CA GLY A 69 -9.94 -2.92 0.61
C GLY A 69 -9.08 -1.90 -0.13
N SER A 70 -8.06 -2.36 -0.85
CA SER A 70 -7.17 -1.53 -1.65
C SER A 70 -7.91 -0.82 -2.78
N ILE A 71 -8.77 -1.53 -3.51
CA ILE A 71 -9.61 -0.95 -4.57
C ILE A 71 -10.53 0.15 -4.01
N THR A 72 -11.12 -0.11 -2.84
CA THR A 72 -12.01 0.86 -2.18
C THR A 72 -11.24 2.11 -1.73
N MET A 73 -10.04 1.94 -1.17
CA MET A 73 -9.17 3.05 -0.80
C MET A 73 -8.75 3.88 -2.01
N GLN A 74 -8.36 3.24 -3.11
CA GLN A 74 -7.98 3.94 -4.34
C GLN A 74 -9.12 4.83 -4.85
N LYS A 75 -10.35 4.30 -4.91
CA LYS A 75 -11.54 5.08 -5.31
C LYS A 75 -11.77 6.30 -4.43
N ARG A 76 -11.56 6.18 -3.11
CA ARG A 76 -11.70 7.31 -2.17
C ARG A 76 -10.61 8.36 -2.40
N ILE A 77 -9.38 7.95 -2.66
CA ILE A 77 -8.26 8.85 -2.98
C ILE A 77 -8.57 9.63 -4.26
N ASP A 78 -9.05 8.95 -5.32
CA ASP A 78 -9.38 9.59 -6.58
C ASP A 78 -10.51 10.62 -6.42
N GLN A 79 -11.54 10.30 -5.62
CA GLN A 79 -12.61 11.24 -5.27
C GLN A 79 -12.10 12.46 -4.51
N MET A 80 -11.21 12.26 -3.53
CA MET A 80 -10.60 13.36 -2.78
C MET A 80 -9.75 14.24 -3.69
N TYR A 81 -8.97 13.65 -4.60
CA TYR A 81 -8.15 14.38 -5.55
C TYR A 81 -9.02 15.27 -6.47
N CYS A 82 -10.09 14.72 -7.02
CA CYS A 82 -11.04 15.48 -7.83
C CYS A 82 -11.68 16.64 -7.05
N SER A 83 -12.07 16.40 -5.81
CA SER A 83 -12.68 17.43 -4.95
C SER A 83 -11.69 18.55 -4.60
N LEU A 84 -10.45 18.20 -4.29
CA LEU A 84 -9.38 19.17 -4.04
C LEU A 84 -9.09 20.00 -5.29
N LYS A 85 -9.05 19.36 -6.47
CA LYS A 85 -8.85 20.08 -7.74
C LYS A 85 -9.98 21.07 -8.00
N GLN A 86 -11.23 20.69 -7.77
CA GLN A 86 -12.37 21.60 -7.91
C GLN A 86 -12.32 22.76 -6.90
N ALA A 87 -11.94 22.47 -5.65
CA ALA A 87 -11.78 23.49 -4.63
C ALA A 87 -10.66 24.48 -5.00
N ALA A 88 -9.53 24.00 -5.52
CA ALA A 88 -8.42 24.83 -5.97
C ALA A 88 -8.84 25.78 -7.10
N ILE A 89 -9.54 25.27 -8.11
CA ILE A 89 -10.09 26.09 -9.21
C ILE A 89 -11.04 27.17 -8.65
N LYS A 90 -11.95 26.78 -7.74
CA LYS A 90 -12.88 27.74 -7.13
C LYS A 90 -12.15 28.81 -6.30
N CYS A 91 -11.08 28.45 -5.60
CA CYS A 91 -10.26 29.41 -4.87
C CYS A 91 -9.58 30.40 -5.82
N GLU A 92 -9.03 29.92 -6.94
CA GLU A 92 -8.42 30.76 -7.97
C GLU A 92 -9.45 31.71 -8.61
N ASP A 93 -10.65 31.20 -8.93
CA ASP A 93 -11.75 32.00 -9.47
C ASP A 93 -12.18 33.10 -8.50
N LEU A 94 -12.33 32.77 -7.22
CA LEU A 94 -12.69 33.73 -6.17
C LEU A 94 -11.58 34.74 -5.93
N GLU A 95 -10.32 34.32 -5.94
CA GLU A 95 -9.18 35.23 -5.82
C GLU A 95 -9.12 36.19 -7.00
N ALA A 96 -9.31 35.70 -8.21
CA ALA A 96 -9.39 36.52 -9.41
C ALA A 96 -10.55 37.50 -9.30
N GLN A 97 -11.73 37.06 -8.84
CA GLN A 97 -12.90 37.91 -8.64
C GLN A 97 -12.63 39.02 -7.62
N CYS A 98 -11.99 38.71 -6.49
CA CYS A 98 -11.61 39.70 -5.48
C CYS A 98 -10.61 40.72 -6.03
N ARG A 99 -9.70 40.32 -6.92
CA ARG A 99 -8.71 41.23 -7.52
C ARG A 99 -9.25 42.06 -8.68
N ARG A 100 -10.41 41.74 -9.27
CA ARG A 100 -10.97 42.46 -10.44
C ARG A 100 -11.14 43.96 -10.21
N TYR A 101 -11.45 44.36 -8.99
CA TYR A 101 -11.69 45.76 -8.63
C TYR A 101 -10.45 46.42 -7.99
N ASN A 102 -9.35 45.68 -7.84
CA ASN A 102 -8.13 46.20 -7.24
C ASN A 102 -7.31 46.92 -8.30
N ILE A 103 -6.91 48.15 -7.99
CA ILE A 103 -6.00 48.94 -8.82
C ILE A 103 -4.65 49.04 -8.10
N HIS A 104 -3.58 48.60 -8.77
CA HIS A 104 -2.22 48.73 -8.25
C HIS A 104 -1.59 50.04 -8.72
N ILE A 105 -1.36 50.96 -7.79
CA ILE A 105 -0.68 52.23 -8.05
C ILE A 105 0.74 52.14 -7.50
N ALA A 106 1.74 52.22 -8.38
CA ALA A 106 3.15 52.12 -8.03
C ALA A 106 3.89 53.45 -8.30
N GLY A 107 4.98 53.70 -7.56
CA GLY A 107 5.81 54.90 -7.74
C GLY A 107 5.42 56.10 -6.86
N ILE A 108 4.50 55.91 -5.91
CA ILE A 108 4.17 56.92 -4.89
C ILE A 108 5.26 56.93 -3.81
N VAL A 109 5.78 58.12 -3.49
CA VAL A 109 6.74 58.29 -2.39
C VAL A 109 6.00 58.12 -1.06
N GLU A 110 6.50 57.26 -0.16
CA GLU A 110 5.81 56.89 1.09
C GLU A 110 5.54 58.07 2.04
N THR A 111 6.33 59.16 1.95
CA THR A 111 6.16 60.36 2.79
C THR A 111 4.94 61.21 2.45
N THR A 112 4.31 60.97 1.29
CA THR A 112 3.23 61.84 0.77
C THR A 112 1.86 61.53 1.37
N ASN A 113 1.67 60.35 1.94
CA ASN A 113 0.34 59.85 2.33
C ASN A 113 -0.11 60.31 3.73
N MET A 114 0.71 61.01 4.51
CA MET A 114 0.40 61.49 5.89
C MET A 114 -0.36 60.47 6.78
N GLY A 115 -0.18 59.16 6.56
CA GLY A 115 -0.88 58.09 7.29
C GLY A 115 -2.33 57.83 6.91
N LEU A 116 -2.89 58.50 5.88
CA LEU A 116 -4.28 58.31 5.41
C LEU A 116 -4.30 58.01 3.89
N PRO A 117 -4.07 56.75 3.49
CA PRO A 117 -3.97 56.35 2.08
C PRO A 117 -5.26 56.56 1.29
N ASP A 118 -6.42 56.28 1.88
CA ASP A 118 -7.72 56.34 1.19
C ASP A 118 -8.04 57.77 0.72
N ALA A 119 -7.91 58.74 1.63
CA ALA A 119 -8.15 60.15 1.36
C ALA A 119 -7.15 60.76 0.35
N PHE A 120 -5.92 60.24 0.31
CA PHE A 120 -4.93 60.64 -0.68
C PHE A 120 -5.33 60.14 -2.09
N VAL A 121 -5.70 58.86 -2.21
CA VAL A 121 -6.08 58.27 -3.50
C VAL A 121 -7.35 58.91 -4.06
N GLU A 122 -8.35 59.21 -3.23
CA GLU A 122 -9.55 59.94 -3.65
C GLU A 122 -9.21 61.30 -4.26
N LYS A 123 -8.37 62.11 -3.59
CA LYS A 123 -7.93 63.41 -4.12
C LYS A 123 -7.09 63.28 -5.38
N LEU A 124 -6.18 62.30 -5.42
CA LEU A 124 -5.32 62.05 -6.57
C LEU A 124 -6.15 61.72 -7.82
N LEU A 125 -7.14 60.83 -7.68
CA LEU A 125 -7.99 60.41 -8.79
C LEU A 125 -8.92 61.54 -9.26
N LEU A 126 -9.47 62.33 -8.35
CA LEU A 126 -10.28 63.51 -8.71
C LEU A 126 -9.47 64.60 -9.41
N ASN A 127 -8.17 64.74 -9.09
CA ASN A 127 -7.28 65.66 -9.79
C ASN A 127 -6.85 65.14 -11.17
N LEU A 128 -6.76 63.82 -11.34
CA LEU A 128 -6.34 63.19 -12.61
C LEU A 128 -7.49 63.03 -13.60
N PHE A 129 -8.70 62.78 -13.11
CA PHE A 129 -9.89 62.58 -13.92
C PHE A 129 -10.91 63.68 -13.62
N ASP A 130 -11.27 64.47 -14.64
CA ASP A 130 -12.29 65.52 -14.50
C ASP A 130 -13.59 64.94 -13.93
N HIS A 131 -14.27 65.71 -13.06
CA HIS A 131 -15.52 65.32 -12.40
C HIS A 131 -16.64 64.88 -13.34
N SER A 132 -16.54 65.19 -14.63
CA SER A 132 -17.47 64.76 -15.68
C SER A 132 -17.35 63.28 -16.06
N ASN A 133 -16.24 62.61 -15.71
CA ASN A 133 -16.00 61.21 -16.07
C ASN A 133 -16.65 60.20 -15.12
N PHE A 134 -17.16 60.64 -13.96
CA PHE A 134 -17.79 59.75 -12.99
C PHE A 134 -19.29 60.03 -12.91
N SER A 135 -20.11 59.00 -13.16
CA SER A 135 -21.57 59.08 -13.06
C SER A 135 -22.10 59.10 -11.62
N SER A 136 -21.26 58.78 -10.64
CA SER A 136 -21.60 58.71 -9.22
C SER A 136 -20.40 59.07 -8.34
N THR A 137 -20.65 59.34 -7.06
CA THR A 137 -19.59 59.58 -6.06
C THR A 137 -18.63 58.39 -6.02
N PHE A 138 -17.38 58.64 -6.39
CA PHE A 138 -16.30 57.65 -6.31
C PHE A 138 -15.95 57.39 -4.85
N ALA A 139 -15.81 56.11 -4.47
CA ALA A 139 -15.47 55.70 -3.12
C ALA A 139 -14.34 54.68 -3.17
N VAL A 140 -13.28 54.91 -2.38
CA VAL A 140 -12.21 53.94 -2.17
C VAL A 140 -12.59 53.06 -0.99
N GLU A 141 -12.76 51.76 -1.21
CA GLU A 141 -13.16 50.83 -0.16
C GLU A 141 -12.01 50.51 0.80
N CYS A 142 -10.77 50.38 0.28
CA CYS A 142 -9.55 50.18 1.07
C CYS A 142 -8.31 50.42 0.19
N ALA A 143 -7.34 51.23 0.65
CA ALA A 143 -6.06 51.46 -0.02
C ALA A 143 -4.88 51.07 0.88
N PRO A 144 -4.58 49.76 1.01
CA PRO A 144 -3.41 49.32 1.76
C PRO A 144 -2.11 49.72 1.02
N SER A 145 -1.16 50.27 1.77
CA SER A 145 0.20 50.52 1.27
C SER A 145 1.06 49.28 1.54
N PHE A 146 1.77 48.81 0.52
CA PHE A 146 2.71 47.71 0.64
C PHE A 146 4.13 48.24 0.39
N PRO A 147 5.07 47.98 1.31
CA PRO A 147 6.46 48.38 1.09
C PRO A 147 7.02 47.65 -0.14
N ARG A 148 7.94 48.30 -0.86
CA ARG A 148 8.69 47.61 -1.92
C ARG A 148 9.47 46.47 -1.30
N VAL A 149 9.06 45.23 -1.60
CA VAL A 149 9.87 44.05 -1.33
C VAL A 149 11.06 44.13 -2.30
N SER A 150 12.26 44.20 -1.73
CA SER A 150 13.54 44.23 -2.47
C SER A 150 14.04 42.84 -2.78
#